data_AF-A0A3T1D670-F1
#
_entry.id   AF-A0A3T1D670-F1
#
_cell.length_a   1.000
_cell.length_b   1.000
_cell.length_c   1.000
_cell.angle_alpha   90.00
_cell.angle_beta   90.00
_cell.angle_gamma   90.00
#
_symmetry.space_group_name_H-M   'P 1'
#
loop_
_entity.id
_entity.type
_entity.pdbx_description
1 polymer ?
#
loop_
_entity_poly.entity_id
_entity_poly.type
_entity_poly.pdbx_seq_one_letter_code
_entity_poly.pdbx_strand_id
1 'polypeptide(L)' 'MTTQTLSRPLVTLMPVTYIHHNNIQVIDDKARADEGVRRFYLNDSFGNRLKFLEWLSS' A
#
# COMPACT_ATOMS: atom_id res chain seq x y z
N MET A 1 -22.33 -32.02 7.89
CA MET A 1 -20.97 -31.61 8.30
C MET A 1 -20.59 -30.44 7.41
N THR A 2 -20.64 -29.22 7.92
CA THR A 2 -20.49 -28.01 7.10
C THR A 2 -19.18 -27.35 7.48
N THR A 3 -18.18 -27.44 6.60
CA THR A 3 -16.86 -26.86 6.81
C THR A 3 -16.98 -25.34 6.77
N GLN A 4 -16.80 -24.70 7.93
CA GLN A 4 -16.78 -23.25 8.05
C GLN A 4 -15.37 -22.77 7.68
N THR A 5 -15.19 -22.33 6.43
CA THR A 5 -13.94 -21.70 5.98
C THR A 5 -13.77 -20.39 6.74
N LEU A 6 -12.84 -20.36 7.69
CA LEU A 6 -12.43 -19.13 8.38
C LEU A 6 -11.83 -18.18 7.35
N SER A 7 -12.61 -17.16 6.97
CA SER A 7 -12.18 -16.04 6.15
C SER A 7 -10.95 -15.41 6.81
N ARG A 8 -9.81 -15.52 6.14
CA ARG A 8 -8.55 -14.91 6.56
C ARG A 8 -8.81 -13.44 6.88
N PRO A 9 -8.34 -12.89 8.02
CA PRO A 9 -8.43 -11.46 8.23
C PRO A 9 -7.62 -10.79 7.12
N LEU A 10 -8.29 -9.99 6.28
CA LEU A 10 -7.60 -9.08 5.39
C LEU A 10 -6.79 -8.14 6.30
N VAL A 11 -5.49 -8.40 6.43
CA VAL A 11 -4.55 -7.31 6.72
C VAL A 11 -4.74 -6.35 5.57
N THR A 12 -5.59 -5.34 5.79
CA THR A 12 -5.83 -4.28 4.83
C THR A 12 -4.57 -3.44 4.87
N LEU A 13 -3.58 -3.83 4.06
CA LEU A 13 -2.46 -2.97 3.71
C LEU A 13 -3.07 -1.64 3.32
N MET A 14 -2.67 -0.55 3.98
CA MET A 14 -3.20 0.79 3.76
C MET A 14 -3.20 1.08 2.26
N PRO A 15 -4.36 1.05 1.59
CA PRO A 15 -4.40 1.21 0.15
C PRO A 15 -4.02 2.64 -0.18
N VAL A 16 -3.34 2.85 -1.31
CA VAL A 16 -2.88 4.18 -1.72
C VAL A 16 -4.03 5.21 -1.79
N THR A 17 -5.26 4.74 -2.03
CA THR A 17 -6.48 5.54 -1.99
C THR A 17 -6.74 6.18 -0.63
N TYR A 18 -6.46 5.49 0.47
CA TYR A 18 -6.58 6.04 1.83
C TYR A 18 -5.58 7.18 2.05
N ILE A 19 -4.36 7.03 1.53
CA ILE A 19 -3.30 8.02 1.65
C ILE A 19 -3.68 9.31 0.92
N HIS A 20 -4.15 9.18 -0.33
CA HIS A 20 -4.62 10.33 -1.11
C HIS A 20 -5.85 11.00 -0.47
N HIS A 21 -6.79 10.23 0.08
CA HIS A 21 -8.00 10.77 0.70
C HIS A 21 -7.68 11.59 1.96
N ASN A 22 -6.71 11.14 2.77
CA ASN A 22 -6.29 11.84 3.99
C ASN A 22 -5.27 12.96 3.72
N ASN A 23 -5.01 13.31 2.46
CA ASN A 23 -4.09 14.36 2.04
C ASN A 23 -2.67 14.17 2.63
N ILE A 24 -2.28 12.92 2.88
CA ILE A 24 -0.98 12.57 3.43
C ILE A 24 0.05 12.79 2.33
N GLN A 25 1.16 13.45 2.65
CA GLN A 25 2.21 13.74 1.69
C GLN A 25 2.91 12.45 1.25
N VAL A 26 2.65 12.04 0.00
CA VAL A 26 3.29 10.90 -0.64
C VAL A 26 4.26 11.38 -1.70
N ILE A 27 5.45 10.79 -1.74
CA ILE A 27 6.41 10.97 -2.82
C ILE A 27 6.29 9.74 -3.71
N ASP A 28 5.66 9.92 -4.87
CA ASP A 28 5.52 8.88 -5.87
C ASP A 28 6.84 8.66 -6.61
N ASP A 29 7.20 7.41 -6.85
CA ASP A 29 8.42 7.04 -7.55
C ASP A 29 8.11 6.05 -8.67
N LYS A 30 8.17 6.57 -9.90
CA LYS A 30 7.82 5.83 -11.11
C LYS A 30 8.94 4.92 -11.62
N ALA A 31 10.09 4.82 -10.94
CA ALA A 31 11.23 4.05 -11.43
C ALA A 31 10.97 2.54 -11.62
N ARG A 32 9.86 2.01 -11.08
CA ARG A 32 9.44 0.61 -11.28
C ARG A 32 8.03 0.45 -11.85
N ALA A 33 7.46 1.54 -12.38
CA ALA A 33 6.16 1.48 -13.02
C ALA A 33 6.13 0.48 -14.18
N ASP A 34 7.24 0.37 -14.92
CA ASP A 34 7.41 -0.56 -16.04
C ASP A 34 7.43 -2.04 -15.62
N GLU A 35 7.70 -2.34 -14.34
CA GLU A 35 7.64 -3.69 -13.76
C GLU A 35 6.25 -4.03 -13.19
N GLY A 36 5.26 -3.13 -13.34
CA GLY A 36 3.94 -3.28 -12.71
C GLY A 36 3.96 -3.05 -11.19
N VAL A 37 5.01 -2.40 -10.66
CA VAL A 37 5.16 -2.09 -9.24
C VAL A 37 4.97 -0.61 -8.99
N ARG A 38 4.00 -0.27 -8.15
CA ARG A 38 3.86 1.08 -7.61
C ARG A 38 4.78 1.24 -6.41
N ARG A 39 5.67 2.23 -6.46
CA ARG A 39 6.57 2.58 -5.35
C ARG A 39 6.24 3.98 -4.87
N PHE A 40 6.06 4.13 -3.57
CA PHE A 40 5.84 5.44 -2.95
C PHE A 40 6.49 5.53 -1.57
N TYR A 41 6.79 6.76 -1.16
CA TYR A 41 7.39 7.07 0.13
C TYR A 41 6.47 7.95 0.96
N LEU A 42 6.43 7.67 2.25
CA LEU A 42 5.72 8.44 3.25
C LEU A 42 6.70 8.93 4.31
N ASN A 43 6.52 10.17 4.76
CA ASN A 43 7.20 10.67 5.95
C ASN A 43 6.26 10.53 7.14
N ASP A 44 6.72 9.82 8.16
CA ASP A 44 6.03 9.71 9.43
C ASP A 44 6.39 10.90 10.35
N SER A 45 5.54 11.18 11.34
CA SER A 45 5.68 12.26 12.33
C SER A 45 6.97 12.14 13.15
N PHE A 46 7.53 10.94 13.24
CA PHE A 46 8.82 10.66 13.88
C PHE A 46 10.02 10.96 12.98
N GLY A 47 9.81 11.45 11.75
CA GLY A 47 10.86 11.73 10.77
C GLY A 47 11.34 10.51 9.99
N ASN A 48 10.69 9.35 10.15
CA ASN A 48 11.01 8.14 9.40
C ASN A 48 10.45 8.21 7.98
N ARG A 49 11.24 7.77 7.00
CA ARG A 49 10.77 7.59 5.63
C ARG A 49 10.32 6.14 5.42
N LEU A 50 9.01 5.92 5.43
CA LEU A 50 8.41 4.64 5.11
C LEU A 50 8.41 4.43 3.60
N LYS A 51 8.83 3.24 3.16
CA LYS A 51 8.87 2.85 1.74
C LYS A 51 7.84 1.76 1.50
N PHE A 52 6.94 2.01 0.56
CA PHE A 52 5.93 1.06 0.14
C PHE A 52 6.18 0.59 -1.30
N LEU A 53 5.94 -0.69 -1.51
CA LEU A 53 5.97 -1.36 -2.81
C LEU A 53 4.67 -2.13 -2.94
N GLU A 54 3.84 -1.74 -3.88
CA GLU A 54 2.56 -2.37 -4.17
C GLU A 54 2.62 -2.99 -5.57
N TRP A 55 2.31 -4.27 -5.67
CA TRP A 55 2.16 -4.95 -6.96
C TRP A 55 0.80 -4.62 -7.55
N LEU A 56 0.79 -4.05 -8.76
CA LEU A 56 -0.44 -3.84 -9.50
C LEU A 56 -0.79 -5.17 -10.19
N SER A 57 -1.51 -6.04 -9.48
CA SER A 57 -2.08 -7.24 -10.10
C SER A 57 -3.13 -6.81 -11.13
N SER A 58 -2.94 -7.25 -12.37
CA SER A 58 -3.91 -7.11 -13.47
C SER A 58 -5.16 -7.95 -13.25
#